data_AF-A0A923RTM5-F1
#
_entry.id   AF-A0A923RTM5-F1
#
_cell.length_a   1.000
_cell.length_b   1.000
_cell.length_c   1.000
_cell.angle_alpha   90.00
_cell.angle_beta   90.00
_cell.angle_gamma   90.00
#
_symmetry.space_group_name_H-M   'P 1'
#
loop_
_entity.id
_entity.type
_entity.pdbx_description
1 polymer ?
#
loop_
_entity_poly.entity_id
_entity_poly.type
_entity_poly.pdbx_seq_one_letter_code
_entity_poly.pdbx_strand_id
1 'polypeptide(L)'
;MTLEEIRCEIDNVDTQMKELFLKRMECARNVAQEKSRTGGDVYVPEREEEIIRKRTEDVKEVQSEYIEFLRYLMTVSRKYQYGFLSGMQDSVIEKALKVQKEKAVEGNRVEITFRMDKEKNNLYHFLNVLHLNGIRIEKLSLESEGQIQTAVILLEGNLENSEMRRALCQIGKEAFDFSITVMSE
;
A
#
# COMPACT_ATOMS: atom_id res chain seq x y z
N MET A 1 27.76 29.63 -1.01
CA MET A 1 28.17 28.22 -0.94
C MET A 1 28.46 27.71 -2.33
N THR A 2 29.46 26.87 -2.48
CA THR A 2 29.73 26.10 -3.69
C THR A 2 28.73 24.93 -3.82
N LEU A 3 28.63 24.34 -5.01
CA LEU A 3 27.79 23.14 -5.21
C LEU A 3 28.19 21.99 -4.29
N GLU A 4 29.48 21.84 -4.03
CA GLU A 4 30.00 20.77 -3.17
C GLU A 4 29.61 20.98 -1.71
N GLU A 5 29.68 22.22 -1.22
CA GLU A 5 29.20 22.59 0.11
C GLU A 5 27.70 22.32 0.26
N ILE A 6 26.89 22.65 -0.75
CA ILE A 6 25.45 22.37 -0.74
C ILE A 6 25.17 20.86 -0.67
N ARG A 7 25.91 20.05 -1.42
CA ARG A 7 25.76 18.58 -1.39
C ARG A 7 26.13 17.99 -0.03
N CYS A 8 27.23 18.47 0.57
CA CYS A 8 27.62 18.06 1.91
C CYS A 8 26.53 18.40 2.95
N GLU A 9 25.87 19.55 2.82
CA GLU A 9 24.74 19.88 3.70
C GLU A 9 23.54 18.93 3.49
N ILE A 10 23.22 18.57 2.25
CA ILE A 10 22.18 17.58 1.94
C ILE A 10 22.50 16.22 2.59
N ASP A 11 23.74 15.74 2.45
CA ASP A 11 24.16 14.46 3.04
C ASP A 11 24.01 14.44 4.58
N ASN A 12 24.30 15.57 5.22
CA ASN A 12 24.11 15.73 6.67
C ASN A 12 22.64 15.75 7.08
N VAL A 13 21.77 16.35 6.26
CA VAL A 13 20.31 16.32 6.46
C VAL A 13 19.78 14.89 6.27
N ASP A 14 20.19 14.20 5.20
CA ASP A 14 19.77 12.84 4.90
C ASP A 14 20.19 11.85 5.98
N THR A 15 21.35 12.08 6.61
CA THR A 15 21.80 11.31 7.77
C THR A 15 20.83 11.42 8.94
N GLN A 16 20.33 12.64 9.24
CA GLN A 16 19.33 12.85 10.29
C GLN A 16 17.97 12.27 9.90
N MET A 17 17.57 12.42 8.63
CA MET A 17 16.33 11.83 8.11
C MET A 17 16.33 10.31 8.26
N LYS A 18 17.45 9.64 8.00
CA LYS A 18 17.60 8.19 8.20
C LYS A 18 17.34 7.78 9.65
N GLU A 19 17.91 8.48 10.61
CA GLU A 19 17.69 8.17 12.04
C GLU A 19 16.22 8.32 12.45
N LEU A 20 15.57 9.40 12.00
CA LEU A 20 14.15 9.63 12.25
C LEU A 20 13.27 8.59 11.56
N PHE A 21 13.62 8.19 10.34
CA PHE A 21 12.93 7.14 9.60
C PHE A 21 13.00 5.80 10.35
N LEU A 22 14.18 5.40 10.84
CA LEU A 22 14.34 4.15 11.59
C LEU A 22 13.47 4.12 12.85
N LYS A 23 13.49 5.22 13.64
CA LYS A 23 12.62 5.39 14.82
C LYS A 23 11.14 5.28 14.43
N ARG A 24 10.74 5.91 13.33
CA ARG A 24 9.36 5.85 12.84
C ARG A 24 8.95 4.43 12.44
N MET A 25 9.85 3.65 11.84
CA MET A 25 9.57 2.25 11.47
C MET A 25 9.48 1.34 12.69
N GLU A 26 10.27 1.60 13.73
CA GLU A 26 10.09 0.91 15.02
C GLU A 26 8.70 1.17 15.61
N CYS A 27 8.25 2.44 15.64
CA CYS A 27 6.89 2.78 16.03
C CYS A 27 5.84 2.07 15.16
N ALA A 28 6.05 1.99 13.84
CA ALA A 28 5.15 1.28 12.92
C ALA A 28 5.07 -0.22 13.26
N ARG A 29 6.19 -0.87 13.58
CA ARG A 29 6.18 -2.26 14.05
C ARG A 29 5.35 -2.42 15.33
N ASN A 30 5.52 -1.53 16.30
CA ASN A 30 4.76 -1.58 17.55
C ASN A 30 3.25 -1.40 17.31
N VAL A 31 2.87 -0.50 16.38
CA VAL A 31 1.48 -0.34 15.94
C VAL A 31 0.96 -1.65 15.34
N ALA A 32 1.70 -2.30 14.45
CA ALA A 32 1.27 -3.57 13.87
C ALA A 32 1.06 -4.66 14.94
N GLN A 33 1.95 -4.77 15.93
CA GLN A 33 1.80 -5.73 17.03
C GLN A 33 0.55 -5.48 17.86
N GLU A 34 0.29 -4.21 18.23
CA GLU A 34 -0.93 -3.84 18.95
C GLU A 34 -2.19 -4.09 18.13
N LYS A 35 -2.15 -3.81 16.82
CA LYS A 35 -3.26 -4.06 15.90
C LYS A 35 -3.54 -5.56 15.71
N SER A 36 -2.50 -6.39 15.67
CA SER A 36 -2.62 -7.84 15.66
C SER A 36 -3.34 -8.37 16.90
N ARG A 37 -3.13 -7.73 18.07
CA ARG A 37 -3.75 -8.12 19.34
C ARG A 37 -5.19 -7.61 19.47
N THR A 38 -5.46 -6.40 19.00
CA THR A 38 -6.74 -5.70 19.16
C THR A 38 -7.71 -5.91 17.99
N GLY A 39 -7.24 -6.41 16.85
CA GLY A 39 -8.02 -6.58 15.63
C GLY A 39 -8.28 -5.28 14.86
N GLY A 40 -7.57 -4.20 15.18
CA GLY A 40 -7.75 -2.91 14.50
C GLY A 40 -7.11 -2.86 13.12
N ASP A 41 -7.59 -1.93 12.29
CA ASP A 41 -7.06 -1.72 10.94
C ASP A 41 -5.78 -0.87 10.92
N VAL A 42 -4.90 -1.20 9.97
CA VAL A 42 -3.65 -0.44 9.69
C VAL A 42 -3.98 0.86 8.95
N TYR A 43 -4.83 0.78 7.93
CA TYR A 43 -5.29 1.96 7.20
C TYR A 43 -6.48 2.59 7.91
N VAL A 44 -6.31 3.84 8.33
CA VAL A 44 -7.35 4.65 8.97
C VAL A 44 -7.35 6.02 8.29
N PRO A 45 -8.14 6.22 7.22
CA PRO A 45 -8.08 7.42 6.37
C PRO A 45 -8.20 8.73 7.16
N GLU A 46 -9.17 8.81 8.06
CA GLU A 46 -9.41 10.01 8.88
C GLU A 46 -8.20 10.37 9.74
N ARG A 47 -7.51 9.36 10.28
CA ARG A 47 -6.31 9.55 11.08
C ARG A 47 -5.14 10.03 10.23
N GLU A 48 -4.98 9.50 9.03
CA GLU A 48 -3.94 9.92 8.10
C GLU A 48 -4.13 11.36 7.64
N GLU A 49 -5.36 11.74 7.26
CA GLU A 49 -5.70 13.13 6.89
C GLU A 49 -5.53 14.09 8.07
N GLU A 50 -5.86 13.67 9.29
CA GLU A 50 -5.60 14.47 10.50
C GLU A 50 -4.09 14.72 10.71
N ILE A 51 -3.25 13.70 10.51
CA ILE A 51 -1.80 13.83 10.63
C ILE A 51 -1.26 14.78 9.55
N ILE A 52 -1.69 14.61 8.29
CA ILE A 52 -1.25 15.47 7.18
C ILE A 52 -1.59 16.92 7.51
N ARG A 53 -2.87 17.21 7.80
CA ARG A 53 -3.33 18.56 8.14
C ARG A 53 -2.53 19.19 9.27
N LYS A 54 -2.31 18.47 10.38
CA LYS A 54 -1.55 18.95 11.54
C LYS A 54 -0.07 19.17 11.26
N ARG A 55 0.52 18.43 10.32
CA ARG A 55 1.96 18.51 10.00
C ARG A 55 2.26 19.52 8.92
N THR A 56 1.26 19.98 8.19
CA THR A 56 1.45 20.87 7.05
C THR A 56 0.92 22.28 7.33
N GLU A 57 0.25 22.52 8.46
CA GLU A 57 -0.40 23.80 8.79
C GLU A 57 0.55 25.00 8.81
N ASP A 58 1.81 24.79 9.17
CA ASP A 58 2.86 25.79 9.27
C ASP A 58 3.83 25.80 8.08
N VAL A 59 3.62 24.90 7.11
CA VAL A 59 4.47 24.79 5.91
C VAL A 59 3.92 25.70 4.80
N LYS A 60 4.76 26.60 4.27
CA LYS A 60 4.38 27.59 3.26
C LYS A 60 4.78 27.20 1.84
N GLU A 61 6.06 27.31 1.51
CA GLU A 61 6.54 27.29 0.12
C GLU A 61 6.51 25.90 -0.52
N VAL A 62 6.70 24.84 0.27
CA VAL A 62 6.83 23.43 -0.19
C VAL A 62 5.74 22.53 0.39
N GLN A 63 4.57 23.09 0.69
CA GLN A 63 3.50 22.37 1.39
C GLN A 63 3.00 21.16 0.59
N SER A 64 2.81 21.32 -0.72
CA SER A 64 2.38 20.26 -1.64
C SER A 64 3.34 19.07 -1.64
N GLU A 65 4.63 19.36 -1.79
CA GLU A 65 5.71 18.38 -1.84
C GLU A 65 5.82 17.64 -0.51
N TYR A 66 5.63 18.36 0.61
CA TYR A 66 5.62 17.74 1.92
C TYR A 66 4.39 16.86 2.17
N ILE A 67 3.21 17.26 1.68
CA ILE A 67 2.01 16.40 1.70
C ILE A 67 2.28 15.11 0.93
N GLU A 68 2.87 15.17 -0.26
CA GLU A 68 3.22 14.00 -1.07
C GLU A 68 4.22 13.09 -0.34
N PHE A 69 5.27 13.67 0.26
CA PHE A 69 6.23 12.94 1.09
C PHE A 69 5.52 12.20 2.24
N LEU A 70 4.62 12.87 2.96
CA LEU A 70 3.88 12.25 4.07
C LEU A 70 2.99 11.09 3.58
N ARG A 71 2.30 11.24 2.46
CA ARG A 71 1.47 10.17 1.85
C ARG A 71 2.31 8.97 1.44
N TYR A 72 3.47 9.22 0.82
CA TYR A 72 4.40 8.16 0.43
C TYR A 72 4.98 7.45 1.67
N LEU A 73 5.42 8.21 2.67
CA LEU A 73 5.92 7.69 3.95
C LEU A 73 4.86 6.82 4.66
N MET A 74 3.60 7.24 4.66
CA MET A 74 2.50 6.44 5.21
C MET A 74 2.31 5.15 4.42
N THR A 75 2.37 5.20 3.09
CA THR A 75 2.26 4.00 2.23
C THR A 75 3.37 2.98 2.52
N VAL A 76 4.63 3.44 2.60
CA VAL A 76 5.78 2.60 2.98
C VAL A 76 5.60 2.02 4.38
N SER A 77 5.13 2.84 5.33
CA SER A 77 4.82 2.39 6.69
C SER A 77 3.74 1.32 6.72
N ARG A 78 2.68 1.44 5.92
CA ARG A 78 1.60 0.44 5.84
C ARG A 78 2.12 -0.87 5.26
N LYS A 79 2.89 -0.83 4.16
CA LYS A 79 3.58 -2.03 3.63
C LYS A 79 4.37 -2.73 4.73
N TYR A 80 5.21 -2.00 5.46
CA TYR A 80 6.01 -2.57 6.54
C TYR A 80 5.14 -3.23 7.63
N GLN A 81 4.07 -2.57 8.04
CA GLN A 81 3.12 -3.08 9.05
C GLN A 81 2.41 -4.35 8.60
N TYR A 82 1.87 -4.38 7.38
CA TYR A 82 1.19 -5.56 6.85
C TYR A 82 2.10 -6.79 6.77
N GLY A 83 3.42 -6.59 6.65
CA GLY A 83 4.40 -7.68 6.73
C GLY A 83 4.42 -8.45 8.05
N PHE A 84 3.91 -7.88 9.14
CA PHE A 84 3.83 -8.54 10.45
C PHE A 84 2.44 -9.13 10.76
N LEU A 85 1.46 -8.96 9.85
CA LEU A 85 0.06 -9.29 10.09
C LEU A 85 -0.40 -10.51 9.28
N SER A 86 0.30 -11.64 9.40
CA SER A 86 0.01 -12.86 8.61
C SER A 86 -1.45 -13.31 8.74
N GLY A 87 -1.99 -13.36 9.97
CA GLY A 87 -3.40 -13.73 10.17
C GLY A 87 -4.41 -12.76 9.52
N MET A 88 -4.04 -11.48 9.38
CA MET A 88 -4.87 -10.53 8.61
C MET A 88 -4.76 -10.80 7.11
N GLN A 89 -3.56 -11.10 6.60
CA GLN A 89 -3.37 -11.48 5.20
C GLN A 89 -4.21 -12.70 4.85
N ASP A 90 -4.17 -13.73 5.69
CA ASP A 90 -4.94 -14.97 5.51
C ASP A 90 -6.44 -14.64 5.45
N SER A 91 -6.96 -13.91 6.45
CA SER A 91 -8.37 -13.51 6.47
C SER A 91 -8.80 -12.69 5.26
N VAL A 92 -7.95 -11.79 4.74
CA VAL A 92 -8.32 -10.95 3.58
C VAL A 92 -8.34 -11.79 2.32
N ILE A 93 -7.33 -12.64 2.12
CA ILE A 93 -7.21 -13.50 0.94
C ILE A 93 -8.35 -14.52 0.91
N GLU A 94 -8.63 -15.20 2.03
CA GLU A 94 -9.72 -16.18 2.11
C GLU A 94 -11.09 -15.58 1.78
N LYS A 95 -11.37 -14.36 2.24
CA LYS A 95 -12.64 -13.66 1.94
C LYS A 95 -12.74 -13.19 0.49
N ALA A 96 -11.61 -12.81 -0.11
CA ALA A 96 -11.56 -12.25 -1.46
C ALA A 96 -11.47 -13.33 -2.55
N LEU A 97 -11.01 -14.54 -2.21
CA LEU A 97 -10.84 -15.64 -3.15
C LEU A 97 -12.18 -16.13 -3.71
N LYS A 98 -12.38 -15.96 -5.02
CA LYS A 98 -13.46 -16.59 -5.78
C LYS A 98 -12.91 -17.86 -6.40
N VAL A 99 -13.14 -19.01 -5.75
CA VAL A 99 -12.72 -20.31 -6.28
C VAL A 99 -13.51 -20.60 -7.56
N GLN A 100 -12.86 -20.52 -8.73
CA GLN A 100 -13.38 -21.22 -9.91
C GLN A 100 -13.34 -22.71 -9.58
N LYS A 101 -14.47 -23.41 -9.82
CA LYS A 101 -14.59 -24.85 -9.62
C LYS A 101 -13.62 -25.57 -10.55
N GLU A 102 -12.38 -25.76 -10.11
CA GLU A 102 -11.50 -26.91 -10.37
C GLU A 102 -10.11 -26.61 -9.81
N LYS A 103 -9.47 -27.66 -9.29
CA LYS A 103 -8.23 -27.63 -8.53
C LYS A 103 -7.10 -26.94 -9.31
N ALA A 104 -6.52 -25.88 -8.75
CA ALA A 104 -5.14 -25.84 -8.27
C ALA A 104 -4.83 -24.44 -7.73
N VAL A 105 -4.23 -24.36 -6.53
CA VAL A 105 -3.64 -23.12 -5.98
C VAL A 105 -2.26 -22.84 -6.64
N GLU A 106 -1.93 -23.58 -7.71
CA GLU A 106 -0.67 -23.54 -8.46
C GLU A 106 -0.79 -22.70 -9.74
N GLY A 107 -1.48 -21.56 -9.67
CA GLY A 107 -1.51 -20.59 -10.77
C GLY A 107 -0.33 -19.62 -10.67
N ASN A 108 0.39 -19.38 -11.77
CA ASN A 108 1.44 -18.34 -11.84
C ASN A 108 0.87 -16.95 -12.20
N ARG A 109 -0.46 -16.82 -12.20
CA ARG A 109 -1.17 -15.56 -12.43
C ARG A 109 -2.25 -15.35 -11.39
N VAL A 110 -2.33 -14.12 -10.90
CA VAL A 110 -3.37 -13.67 -9.98
C VAL A 110 -4.10 -12.50 -10.60
N GLU A 111 -5.40 -12.65 -10.85
CA GLU A 111 -6.25 -11.53 -11.21
C GLU A 111 -6.87 -10.94 -9.95
N ILE A 112 -6.78 -9.63 -9.80
CA ILE A 112 -7.48 -8.87 -8.77
C ILE A 112 -8.51 -7.96 -9.40
N THR A 113 -9.66 -7.87 -8.75
CA THR A 113 -10.71 -6.89 -9.09
C THR A 113 -11.05 -6.09 -7.86
N PHE A 114 -11.16 -4.76 -7.99
CA PHE A 114 -11.64 -3.89 -6.93
C PHE A 114 -12.28 -2.62 -7.48
N ARG A 115 -13.07 -1.97 -6.64
CA ARG A 115 -13.73 -0.71 -6.95
C ARG A 115 -13.16 0.42 -6.11
N MET A 116 -13.11 1.60 -6.71
CA MET A 116 -12.64 2.81 -6.07
C MET A 116 -13.47 4.02 -6.50
N ASP A 117 -13.44 5.05 -5.66
CA ASP A 117 -14.01 6.35 -5.97
C ASP A 117 -13.13 7.06 -7.01
N LYS A 118 -13.77 7.52 -8.09
CA LYS A 118 -13.12 8.20 -9.20
C LYS A 118 -12.52 9.55 -8.79
N GLU A 119 -13.18 10.30 -7.91
CA GLU A 119 -12.71 11.62 -7.49
C GLU A 119 -11.51 11.54 -6.55
N LYS A 120 -11.37 10.41 -5.84
CA LYS A 120 -10.23 10.17 -4.95
C LYS A 120 -8.97 9.70 -5.70
N ASN A 121 -9.09 9.36 -6.98
CA ASN A 121 -7.98 8.91 -7.84
C ASN A 121 -7.06 7.87 -7.19
N ASN A 122 -7.65 6.91 -6.47
CA ASN A 122 -6.92 5.94 -5.65
C ASN A 122 -6.16 4.86 -6.45
N LEU A 123 -6.29 4.85 -7.78
CA LEU A 123 -5.63 3.84 -8.61
C LEU A 123 -4.11 3.89 -8.45
N TYR A 124 -3.51 5.07 -8.56
CA TYR A 124 -2.06 5.24 -8.44
C TYR A 124 -1.52 4.73 -7.10
N HIS A 125 -2.31 4.88 -6.03
CA HIS A 125 -1.98 4.31 -4.73
C HIS A 125 -1.89 2.78 -4.78
N PHE A 126 -2.88 2.09 -5.36
CA PHE A 126 -2.84 0.62 -5.47
C PHE A 126 -1.75 0.11 -6.42
N LEU A 127 -1.50 0.83 -7.52
CA LEU A 127 -0.36 0.54 -8.40
C LEU A 127 0.97 0.71 -7.67
N ASN A 128 1.10 1.73 -6.83
CA ASN A 128 2.27 1.92 -6.00
C ASN A 128 2.41 0.80 -4.95
N VAL A 129 1.32 0.31 -4.36
CA VAL A 129 1.36 -0.87 -3.48
C VAL A 129 1.92 -2.10 -4.22
N LEU A 130 1.46 -2.38 -5.44
CA LEU A 130 1.99 -3.49 -6.25
C LEU A 130 3.48 -3.28 -6.57
N HIS A 131 3.84 -2.08 -7.03
CA HIS A 131 5.21 -1.70 -7.35
C HIS A 131 6.16 -1.86 -6.15
N LEU A 132 5.77 -1.33 -4.98
CA LEU A 132 6.57 -1.41 -3.76
C LEU A 132 6.80 -2.86 -3.32
N ASN A 133 5.85 -3.76 -3.59
CA ASN A 133 5.99 -5.20 -3.30
C ASN A 133 6.67 -5.99 -4.44
N GLY A 134 7.15 -5.32 -5.50
CA GLY A 134 7.85 -5.95 -6.61
C GLY A 134 6.95 -6.82 -7.49
N ILE A 135 5.64 -6.58 -7.49
CA ILE A 135 4.67 -7.36 -8.24
C ILE A 135 4.53 -6.75 -9.64
N ARG A 136 4.68 -7.59 -10.66
CA ARG A 136 4.54 -7.18 -12.05
C ARG A 136 3.08 -7.28 -12.50
N ILE A 137 2.67 -6.30 -13.29
CA ILE A 137 1.33 -6.23 -13.88
C ILE A 137 1.47 -6.68 -15.33
N GLU A 138 0.77 -7.77 -15.70
CA GLU A 138 0.68 -8.22 -17.09
C GLU A 138 -0.36 -7.41 -17.86
N LYS A 139 -1.51 -7.15 -17.23
CA LYS A 139 -2.63 -6.45 -17.84
C LYS A 139 -3.36 -5.63 -16.79
N LEU A 140 -3.80 -4.44 -17.20
CA LEU A 140 -4.66 -3.59 -16.41
C LEU A 140 -5.83 -3.13 -17.29
N SER A 141 -7.04 -3.18 -16.73
CA SER A 141 -8.25 -2.67 -17.35
C SER A 141 -9.02 -1.84 -16.34
N LEU A 142 -9.55 -0.71 -16.80
CA LEU A 142 -10.29 0.24 -15.99
C LEU A 142 -11.60 0.57 -16.68
N GLU A 143 -12.68 0.43 -15.95
CA GLU A 143 -14.01 0.81 -16.39
C GLU A 143 -14.58 1.83 -15.41
N SER A 144 -15.22 2.88 -15.92
CA SER A 144 -15.83 3.92 -15.09
C SER A 144 -17.33 3.94 -15.29
N GLU A 145 -18.05 3.83 -14.19
CA GLU A 145 -19.51 3.95 -14.15
C GLU A 145 -19.87 5.04 -13.13
N GLY A 146 -20.21 6.22 -13.64
CA GLY A 146 -20.43 7.40 -12.80
C GLY A 146 -19.18 7.78 -11.98
N GLN A 147 -19.32 7.76 -10.65
CA GLN A 147 -18.26 8.08 -9.70
C GLN A 147 -17.46 6.87 -9.23
N ILE A 148 -17.78 5.67 -9.71
CA ILE A 148 -17.07 4.45 -9.34
C ILE A 148 -16.24 3.98 -10.51
N GLN A 149 -14.99 3.65 -10.23
CA GLN A 149 -14.07 3.04 -11.17
C GLN A 149 -13.75 1.61 -10.73
N THR A 150 -13.92 0.65 -11.63
CA THR A 150 -13.58 -0.75 -11.42
C THR A 150 -12.23 -1.03 -12.08
N ALA A 151 -11.28 -1.53 -11.32
CA ALA A 151 -10.00 -2.00 -11.83
C ALA A 151 -9.96 -3.51 -11.85
N VAL A 152 -9.53 -4.07 -12.98
CA VAL A 152 -9.19 -5.48 -13.15
C VAL A 152 -7.71 -5.54 -13.53
N ILE A 153 -6.91 -6.21 -12.70
CA ILE A 153 -5.45 -6.25 -12.86
C ILE A 153 -4.99 -7.71 -12.83
N LEU A 154 -4.32 -8.13 -13.89
CA LEU A 154 -3.64 -9.42 -13.98
C LEU A 154 -2.18 -9.26 -13.54
N LEU A 155 -1.79 -10.04 -12.53
CA LEU A 155 -0.48 -9.98 -11.88
C LEU A 155 0.31 -11.25 -12.16
N GLU A 156 1.63 -11.12 -12.34
CA GLU A 156 2.55 -12.26 -12.36
C GLU A 156 2.79 -12.77 -10.93
N GLY A 157 2.71 -14.09 -10.73
CA GLY A 157 3.04 -14.77 -9.48
C GLY A 157 1.86 -15.54 -8.87
N ASN A 158 2.03 -15.95 -7.62
CA ASN A 158 1.08 -16.82 -6.91
C ASN A 158 0.89 -16.40 -5.44
N LEU A 159 -0.05 -17.04 -4.74
CA LEU A 159 -0.40 -16.71 -3.36
C LEU A 159 0.56 -17.30 -2.30
N GLU A 160 1.57 -18.07 -2.69
CA GLU A 160 2.64 -18.53 -1.80
C GLU A 160 3.68 -17.43 -1.57
N ASN A 161 3.78 -16.47 -2.50
CA ASN A 161 4.70 -15.34 -2.38
C ASN A 161 4.28 -14.37 -1.27
N SER A 162 5.16 -14.15 -0.28
CA SER A 162 4.87 -13.28 0.87
C SER A 162 4.63 -11.80 0.51
N GLU A 163 5.31 -11.28 -0.51
CA GLU A 163 5.12 -9.90 -0.98
C GLU A 163 3.78 -9.76 -1.73
N MET A 164 3.38 -10.79 -2.50
CA MET A 164 2.04 -10.87 -3.10
C MET A 164 0.98 -10.81 -2.00
N ARG A 165 1.05 -11.71 -1.01
CA ARG A 165 0.07 -11.76 0.09
C ARG A 165 -0.03 -10.43 0.84
N ARG A 166 1.10 -9.77 1.09
CA ARG A 166 1.15 -8.45 1.72
C ARG A 166 0.45 -7.39 0.87
N ALA A 167 0.73 -7.32 -0.42
CA ALA A 167 0.10 -6.36 -1.32
C ALA A 167 -1.41 -6.59 -1.41
N LEU A 168 -1.85 -7.84 -1.58
CA LEU A 168 -3.26 -8.21 -1.64
C LEU A 168 -3.99 -7.88 -0.34
N CYS A 169 -3.37 -8.13 0.82
CA CYS A 169 -3.92 -7.74 2.11
C CYS A 169 -4.10 -6.22 2.20
N GLN A 170 -3.11 -5.46 1.77
CA GLN A 170 -3.17 -4.00 1.78
C GLN A 170 -4.28 -3.49 0.86
N ILE A 171 -4.31 -3.93 -0.40
CA ILE A 171 -5.35 -3.55 -1.37
C ILE A 171 -6.74 -3.93 -0.84
N GLY A 172 -6.91 -5.16 -0.35
CA GLY A 172 -8.20 -5.65 0.17
C GLY A 172 -8.69 -4.96 1.44
N LYS A 173 -7.80 -4.29 2.19
CA LYS A 173 -8.17 -3.46 3.36
C LYS A 173 -8.45 -2.01 3.00
N GLU A 174 -7.98 -1.55 1.85
CA GLU A 174 -8.04 -0.13 1.44
C GLU A 174 -9.03 0.10 0.28
N ALA A 175 -9.42 -0.94 -0.46
CA ALA A 175 -10.37 -0.89 -1.56
C ALA A 175 -11.75 -1.49 -1.18
N PHE A 176 -12.77 -1.20 -1.99
CA PHE A 176 -14.11 -1.79 -1.85
C PHE A 176 -14.32 -2.89 -2.90
N ASP A 177 -15.20 -3.86 -2.61
CA ASP A 177 -15.53 -4.98 -3.49
C ASP A 177 -14.31 -5.74 -4.03
N PHE A 178 -13.26 -5.88 -3.21
CA PHE A 178 -12.02 -6.58 -3.57
C PHE A 178 -12.24 -8.08 -3.74
N SER A 179 -11.76 -8.64 -4.85
CA SER A 179 -11.77 -10.07 -5.11
C SER A 179 -10.52 -10.54 -5.84
N ILE A 180 -10.20 -11.82 -5.66
CA ILE A 180 -9.02 -12.50 -6.18
C ILE A 180 -9.48 -13.73 -6.98
N THR A 181 -8.93 -13.90 -8.18
CA THR A 181 -9.05 -15.10 -9.00
C THR A 181 -7.65 -15.63 -9.29
N VAL A 182 -7.40 -16.91 -9.03
CA VAL A 182 -6.14 -17.58 -9.37
C VAL A 182 -6.33 -18.33 -10.69
N MET A 183 -5.40 -18.15 -11.63
CA MET A 183 -5.48 -18.75 -12.95
C MET A 183 -4.31 -19.72 -13.16
N SER A 184 -4.63 -20.95 -13.54
CA SER A 184 -3.64 -21.92 -14.04
C SER A 184 -3.38 -21.66 -15.53
N GLU A 185 -2.17 -21.98 -16.00
CA GLU A 185 -1.86 -21.99 -17.45
C GLU A 185 -2.69 -23.04 -18.21
#